data_AF-A0A5N6U0H4-F1
#
_entry.id   AF-A0A5N6U0H4-F1
#
_cell.length_a   1.000
_cell.length_b   1.000
_cell.length_c   1.000
_cell.angle_alpha   90.00
_cell.angle_beta   90.00
_cell.angle_gamma   90.00
#
_symmetry.space_group_name_H-M   'P 1'
#
loop_
_entity.id
_entity.type
_entity.pdbx_description
1 polymer ?
#
loop_
_entity_poly.entity_id
_entity_poly.type
_entity_poly.pdbx_seq_one_letter_code
_entity_poly.pdbx_strand_id
1 'polypeptide(L)'
;MNLQTLLAITTLAASGTALAQKCTYNGYENCEWYGTAPFCGSTDYSVGDAVNGRKLVASTEKQSQEALCYFADDSPDNCCRSYGAGCWSGYKQLWCDRKMGMF
;
A
#
# COMPACT_ATOMS: atom_id res chain seq x y z
N MET A 1 -18.60 26.12 45.04
CA MET A 1 -18.62 24.75 44.46
C MET A 1 -18.70 24.92 42.94
N ASN A 2 -17.59 25.11 42.23
CA ASN A 2 -16.70 24.07 41.68
C ASN A 2 -17.49 22.89 41.09
N LEU A 3 -17.47 22.70 39.77
CA LEU A 3 -16.57 21.73 39.13
C LEU A 3 -16.67 21.82 37.60
N GLN A 4 -15.50 21.81 36.98
CA GLN A 4 -15.22 21.87 35.56
C GLN A 4 -15.64 20.58 34.85
N THR A 5 -16.18 20.68 33.64
CA THR A 5 -16.09 19.58 32.66
C THR A 5 -15.79 20.14 31.28
N LEU A 6 -14.52 20.46 31.06
CA LEU A 6 -13.95 20.57 29.72
C LEU A 6 -13.97 19.16 29.11
N LEU A 7 -14.79 18.96 28.08
CA LEU A 7 -14.72 17.77 27.23
C LEU A 7 -13.43 17.87 26.42
N ALA A 8 -12.35 17.31 26.95
CA ALA A 8 -11.12 17.10 26.20
C ALA A 8 -11.42 16.03 25.14
N ILE A 9 -11.76 16.48 23.92
CA ILE A 9 -11.83 15.61 22.75
C ILE A 9 -10.39 15.27 22.37
N THR A 10 -9.81 14.29 23.06
CA THR A 10 -8.54 13.69 22.64
C THR A 10 -8.82 12.82 21.42
N THR A 11 -8.79 13.41 20.23
CA THR A 11 -8.64 12.65 18.99
C THR A 11 -7.27 12.00 19.02
N LEU A 12 -7.20 10.72 19.43
CA LEU A 12 -6.07 9.87 19.09
C LEU A 12 -6.07 9.72 17.57
N ALA A 13 -5.29 10.57 16.89
CA ALA A 13 -4.83 10.26 15.56
C ALA A 13 -3.92 9.04 15.71
N ALA A 14 -4.49 7.84 15.58
CA ALA A 14 -3.71 6.64 15.33
C ALA A 14 -3.07 6.83 13.96
N SER A 15 -1.89 7.45 13.93
CA SER A 15 -0.99 7.39 12.79
C SER A 15 -0.56 5.94 12.65
N GLY A 16 -1.41 5.15 12.00
CA GLY A 16 -1.08 3.82 11.56
C GLY A 16 0.02 3.95 10.54
N THR A 17 1.28 3.90 10.98
CA THR A 17 2.37 3.49 10.10
C THR A 17 2.05 2.07 9.71
N ALA A 18 1.35 1.89 8.58
CA ALA A 18 1.26 0.61 7.94
C ALA A 18 2.71 0.22 7.63
N LEU A 19 3.28 -0.63 8.48
CA LEU A 19 4.56 -1.26 8.18
C LEU A 19 4.37 -1.89 6.81
N ALA A 20 5.14 -1.45 5.82
CA ALA A 20 5.07 -1.97 4.47
C ALA A 20 5.37 -3.48 4.56
N GLN A 21 4.30 -4.28 4.62
CA GLN A 21 4.43 -5.72 4.73
C GLN A 21 4.85 -6.24 3.38
N LYS A 22 5.98 -6.94 3.37
CA LYS A 22 6.46 -7.63 2.17
C LYS A 22 5.44 -8.67 1.74
N CYS A 23 5.23 -8.77 0.45
CA CYS A 23 4.26 -9.67 -0.15
C CYS A 23 4.74 -10.16 -1.53
N THR A 24 4.00 -11.08 -2.12
CA THR A 24 4.23 -11.59 -3.48
C THR A 24 3.11 -11.15 -4.43
N TYR A 25 3.46 -10.86 -5.67
CA TYR A 25 2.49 -10.45 -6.70
C TYR A 25 2.92 -10.87 -8.10
N ASN A 26 2.16 -11.75 -8.76
CA ASN A 26 2.32 -12.14 -10.16
C ASN A 26 3.78 -12.57 -10.48
N GLY A 27 4.33 -13.44 -9.62
CA GLY A 27 5.71 -13.94 -9.70
C GLY A 27 6.81 -12.94 -9.30
N TYR A 28 6.44 -11.74 -8.83
CA TYR A 28 7.36 -10.83 -8.16
C TYR A 28 7.41 -11.11 -6.66
N GLU A 29 8.59 -10.93 -6.06
CA GLU A 29 8.84 -11.11 -4.63
C GLU A 29 9.21 -9.79 -3.96
N ASN A 30 9.20 -9.79 -2.61
CA ASN A 30 9.52 -8.65 -1.78
C ASN A 30 8.78 -7.38 -2.23
N CYS A 31 7.50 -7.53 -2.58
CA CYS A 31 6.64 -6.44 -2.97
C CYS A 31 6.15 -5.66 -1.75
N GLU A 32 6.02 -4.35 -1.86
CA GLU A 32 5.57 -3.47 -0.79
C GLU A 32 4.64 -2.38 -1.33
N TRP A 33 3.57 -2.11 -0.60
CA TRP A 33 2.67 -1.00 -0.89
C TRP A 33 3.21 0.31 -0.31
N TYR A 34 3.32 1.30 -1.17
CA TYR A 34 3.71 2.67 -0.85
C TYR A 34 2.49 3.60 -0.95
N GLY A 35 2.35 4.49 0.04
CA GLY A 35 1.21 5.37 0.21
C GLY A 35 0.42 5.01 1.46
N THR A 36 0.23 5.98 2.36
CA THR A 36 -0.41 5.74 3.67
C THR A 36 -1.82 6.31 3.67
N ALA A 37 -2.81 5.50 4.06
CA ALA A 37 -4.19 5.97 4.17
C ALA A 37 -4.35 6.96 5.35
N PRO A 38 -5.34 7.87 5.31
CA PRO A 38 -6.35 8.04 4.26
C PRO A 38 -5.88 8.88 3.06
N PHE A 39 -4.78 9.62 3.17
CA PHE A 39 -4.25 10.49 2.12
C PHE A 39 -2.94 9.90 1.58
N CYS A 40 -3.05 9.04 0.56
CA CYS A 40 -1.93 8.22 0.10
C CYS A 40 -0.90 8.96 -0.76
N GLY A 41 -1.23 10.17 -1.21
CA GLY A 41 -0.38 10.99 -2.06
C GLY A 41 -0.50 10.64 -3.54
N SER A 42 0.43 11.18 -4.32
CA SER A 42 0.57 10.99 -5.77
C SER A 42 2.04 11.03 -6.14
N THR A 43 2.39 10.48 -7.30
CA THR A 43 3.75 10.56 -7.84
C THR A 43 3.75 10.52 -9.37
N ASP A 44 4.87 10.86 -9.98
CA ASP A 44 5.04 10.88 -11.44
C ASP A 44 5.53 9.53 -12.01
N TYR A 45 5.71 8.50 -11.18
CA TYR A 45 6.16 7.18 -11.62
C TYR A 45 5.03 6.38 -12.25
N SER A 46 5.35 5.71 -13.36
CA SER A 46 4.44 4.85 -14.11
C SER A 46 4.72 3.37 -13.89
N VAL A 47 3.68 2.54 -14.02
CA VAL A 47 3.85 1.08 -13.98
C VAL A 47 4.85 0.65 -15.04
N GLY A 48 5.90 -0.06 -14.61
CA GLY A 48 7.04 -0.44 -15.44
C GLY A 48 8.34 0.24 -15.02
N ASP A 49 8.28 1.41 -14.37
CA ASP A 49 9.45 2.16 -13.94
C ASP A 49 10.27 1.38 -12.92
N ALA A 50 11.60 1.55 -12.99
CA ALA A 50 12.54 0.95 -12.06
C ALA A 50 13.34 2.04 -11.34
N VAL A 51 13.27 2.04 -10.01
CA VAL A 51 13.91 3.04 -9.16
C VAL A 51 14.59 2.30 -8.01
N ASN A 52 15.88 2.60 -7.78
CA ASN A 52 16.68 1.98 -6.72
C ASN A 52 16.63 0.44 -6.73
N GLY A 53 16.58 -0.18 -7.91
CA GLY A 53 16.55 -1.64 -8.06
C GLY A 53 15.19 -2.29 -7.82
N ARG A 54 14.16 -1.51 -7.47
CA ARG A 54 12.76 -1.97 -7.36
C ARG A 54 11.97 -1.52 -8.58
N LYS A 55 10.97 -2.29 -8.97
CA LYS A 55 10.08 -2.01 -10.09
C LYS A 55 8.68 -1.66 -9.59
N LEU A 56 8.09 -0.61 -10.14
CA LEU A 56 6.68 -0.29 -9.94
C LEU A 56 5.84 -1.25 -10.80
N VAL A 57 5.21 -2.24 -10.17
CA VAL A 57 4.49 -3.30 -10.90
C VAL A 57 2.99 -3.04 -10.99
N ALA A 58 2.44 -2.27 -10.06
CA ALA A 58 1.03 -1.94 -10.03
C ALA A 58 0.77 -0.63 -9.28
N SER A 59 -0.37 -0.01 -9.56
CA SER A 59 -0.83 1.19 -8.85
C SER A 59 -2.35 1.16 -8.78
N THR A 60 -2.89 1.61 -7.64
CA THR A 60 -4.34 1.77 -7.46
C THR A 60 -4.91 3.01 -8.16
N GLU A 61 -4.05 3.83 -8.77
CA GLU A 61 -4.47 4.90 -9.68
C GLU A 61 -5.07 4.34 -10.97
N LYS A 62 -4.49 3.23 -11.46
CA LYS A 62 -4.79 2.67 -12.79
C LYS A 62 -5.70 1.45 -12.72
N GLN A 63 -5.68 0.73 -11.59
CA GLN A 63 -6.48 -0.48 -11.38
C GLN A 63 -7.07 -0.47 -9.98
N SER A 64 -8.29 -0.97 -9.80
CA SER A 64 -8.87 -1.06 -8.46
C SER A 64 -8.15 -2.13 -7.63
N GLN A 65 -8.26 -2.05 -6.30
CA GLN A 65 -7.68 -3.06 -5.41
C GLN A 65 -8.23 -4.45 -5.74
N GLU A 66 -9.52 -4.57 -6.06
CA GLU A 66 -10.17 -5.84 -6.39
C GLU A 66 -9.61 -6.44 -7.67
N ALA A 67 -9.36 -5.61 -8.69
CA ALA A 67 -8.73 -6.06 -9.93
C ALA A 67 -7.31 -6.56 -9.68
N LEU A 68 -6.53 -5.86 -8.85
CA LEU A 68 -5.18 -6.28 -8.47
C LEU A 68 -5.21 -7.58 -7.66
N CYS A 69 -6.17 -7.71 -6.76
CA CYS A 69 -6.39 -8.93 -5.97
C CYS A 69 -6.74 -10.14 -6.84
N TYR A 70 -7.49 -9.96 -7.94
CA TYR A 70 -7.83 -11.04 -8.85
C TYR A 70 -6.59 -11.66 -9.53
N PHE A 71 -5.56 -10.85 -9.77
CA PHE A 71 -4.30 -11.31 -10.37
C PHE A 71 -3.22 -11.67 -9.34
N ALA A 72 -3.54 -11.56 -8.05
CA ALA A 72 -2.62 -11.94 -6.99
C ALA A 72 -2.52 -13.47 -6.90
N ASP A 73 -1.33 -13.97 -6.60
CA ASP A 73 -1.10 -15.41 -6.42
C ASP A 73 -1.86 -15.92 -5.18
N ASP A 74 -2.22 -17.21 -5.19
CA ASP A 74 -2.86 -17.89 -4.05
C ASP A 74 -1.86 -18.24 -2.93
N SER A 75 -1.01 -17.27 -2.61
CA SER A 75 -0.03 -17.33 -1.52
C SER A 75 -0.62 -16.69 -0.26
N PRO A 76 -0.35 -17.24 0.95
CA PRO A 76 -0.74 -16.57 2.19
C PRO A 76 -0.15 -15.16 2.32
N ASP A 77 1.00 -14.91 1.66
CA ASP A 77 1.73 -13.65 1.67
C ASP A 77 1.41 -12.77 0.44
N ASN A 78 0.24 -12.92 -0.17
CA ASN A 78 -0.10 -12.16 -1.37
C ASN A 78 -0.32 -10.67 -1.09
N CYS A 79 -0.03 -9.83 -2.09
CA CYS A 79 -0.15 -8.39 -1.95
C CYS A 79 -1.58 -7.86 -1.84
N CYS A 80 -2.59 -8.70 -2.09
CA CYS A 80 -3.98 -8.33 -1.87
C CYS A 80 -4.27 -8.10 -0.38
N ARG A 81 -3.80 -9.00 0.49
CA ARG A 81 -4.01 -8.92 1.94
C ARG A 81 -3.17 -7.82 2.58
N SER A 82 -1.96 -7.60 2.07
CA SER A 82 -1.03 -6.58 2.57
C SER A 82 -1.39 -5.14 2.18
N TYR A 83 -2.43 -4.93 1.35
CA TYR A 83 -2.84 -3.58 0.92
C TYR A 83 -3.29 -2.69 2.09
N GLY A 84 -3.92 -3.28 3.11
CA GLY A 84 -4.41 -2.57 4.27
C GLY A 84 -5.58 -1.62 3.95
N ALA A 85 -5.62 -0.47 4.63
CA ALA A 85 -6.69 0.51 4.45
C ALA A 85 -6.58 1.26 3.11
N GLY A 86 -7.73 1.45 2.45
CA GLY A 86 -7.85 2.23 1.22
C GLY A 86 -7.65 3.73 1.42
N CYS A 87 -7.42 4.43 0.30
CA CYS A 87 -7.18 5.87 0.27
C CYS A 87 -8.50 6.61 0.02
N TRP A 88 -8.75 7.70 0.75
CA TRP A 88 -9.82 8.65 0.44
C TRP A 88 -9.39 9.61 -0.68
N SER A 89 -8.10 9.96 -0.73
CA SER A 89 -7.52 10.66 -1.87
C SER A 89 -6.11 10.16 -2.18
N GLY A 90 -5.70 10.34 -3.43
CA GLY A 90 -4.48 9.76 -3.95
C GLY A 90 -4.61 8.26 -4.23
N TYR A 91 -3.49 7.57 -4.28
CA TYR A 91 -3.44 6.13 -4.56
C TYR A 91 -2.20 5.50 -3.92
N LYS A 92 -2.21 4.16 -3.79
CA LYS A 92 -1.02 3.39 -3.42
C LYS A 92 -0.34 2.78 -4.63
N GLN A 93 0.96 2.56 -4.48
CA GLN A 93 1.84 1.96 -5.48
C GLN A 93 2.45 0.68 -4.96
N LEU A 94 2.52 -0.36 -5.80
CA LEU A 94 3.15 -1.62 -5.47
C LEU A 94 4.53 -1.69 -6.10
N TRP A 95 5.55 -1.66 -5.26
CA TRP A 95 6.95 -1.75 -5.69
C TRP A 95 7.51 -3.10 -5.29
N CYS A 96 8.11 -3.81 -6.24
CA CYS A 96 8.66 -5.13 -6.03
C CYS A 96 10.13 -5.22 -6.40
N ASP A 97 10.81 -6.24 -5.88
CA ASP A 97 12.12 -6.62 -6.40
C ASP A 97 11.95 -7.29 -7.77
N ARG A 98 13.06 -7.68 -8.41
CA ARG A 98 13.01 -8.33 -9.74
C ARG A 98 12.20 -9.63 -9.70
N LYS A 99 11.50 -9.92 -10.80
CA LYS A 99 10.69 -11.14 -10.97
C LYS A 99 11.58 -12.38 -10.83
N MET A 100 11.16 -13.35 -10.01
CA MET A 100 11.89 -14.62 -9.86
C MET A 100 11.69 -15.45 -11.15
N GLY A 101 12.76 -15.88 -11.80
CA GLY A 101 12.70 -16.80 -12.96
C GLY A 101 12.96 -16.21 -14.36
N MET A 102 13.65 -15.07 -14.48
CA MET A 102 14.29 -14.69 -15.76
C MET A 102 15.77 -15.07 -15.72
N PHE A 103 16.07 -16.36 -15.93
CA PHE A 103 17.37 -16.87 -16.34
C PHE A 103 17.19 -17.68 -17.62
#